data_AF-A0A7W1BKN4-F1
#
_entry.id   AF-A0A7W1BKN4-F1
#
_cell.length_a   1.000
_cell.length_b   1.000
_cell.length_c   1.000
_cell.angle_alpha   90.00
_cell.angle_beta   90.00
_cell.angle_gamma   90.00
#
_symmetry.space_group_name_H-M   'P 1'
#
loop_
_entity.id
_entity.type
_entity.pdbx_description
1 polymer ?
#
loop_
_entity_poly.entity_id
_entity_poly.type
_entity_poly.pdbx_seq_one_letter_code
_entity_poly.pdbx_strand_id
1 'polypeptide(L)'
;MSNQTPKSAYDEIGGMIFFPRMLSKIRLNASGALRDDFLRNLGTGMDGRCVDFLRVGYTDLKGRVLAGGPDEEILEWCYQTGRRLNENDLLIWNHFIRTLGRDDHATERLNEVKAESGLAHRDDIQTLADYFEVDEGRRP
;
A
#
# COMPACT_ATOMS: atom_id res chain seq x y z
N MET A 1 -7.36 6.86 21.63
CA MET A 1 -7.07 7.31 20.25
C MET A 1 -7.56 6.21 19.32
N SER A 2 -8.14 6.55 18.18
CA SER A 2 -8.57 5.54 17.20
C SER A 2 -7.32 4.91 16.58
N ASN A 3 -7.23 3.57 16.56
CA ASN A 3 -6.06 2.81 16.12
C ASN A 3 -6.42 1.94 14.91
N GLN A 4 -6.84 2.58 13.82
CA GLN A 4 -7.37 1.93 12.63
C GLN A 4 -6.26 1.52 11.68
N THR A 5 -6.46 0.37 11.05
CA THR A 5 -5.65 -0.15 9.96
C THR A 5 -6.17 0.38 8.63
N PRO A 6 -5.30 0.65 7.64
CA PRO A 6 -5.74 1.04 6.31
C PRO A 6 -6.47 -0.10 5.57
N LYS A 7 -7.04 0.22 4.42
CA LYS A 7 -7.62 -0.75 3.45
C LYS A 7 -6.67 -1.91 3.12
N SER A 8 -7.21 -3.01 2.61
CA SER A 8 -6.45 -4.23 2.29
C SER A 8 -5.34 -3.94 1.26
N ALA A 9 -4.22 -4.65 1.34
CA ALA A 9 -3.19 -4.61 0.31
C ALA A 9 -3.71 -5.10 -1.05
N TYR A 10 -4.77 -5.90 -1.04
CA TYR A 10 -5.43 -6.46 -2.22
C TYR A 10 -6.64 -5.66 -2.69
N ASP A 11 -7.06 -4.62 -1.95
CA ASP A 11 -8.12 -3.73 -2.43
C ASP A 11 -7.67 -3.05 -3.73
N GLU A 12 -8.59 -3.00 -4.69
CA GLU A 12 -8.33 -2.62 -6.07
C GLU A 12 -9.17 -1.42 -6.48
N ILE A 13 -8.59 -0.58 -7.33
CA ILE A 13 -9.33 0.43 -8.08
C ILE A 13 -8.71 0.67 -9.46
N GLY A 14 -9.56 0.72 -10.49
CA GLY A 14 -9.11 0.90 -11.88
C GLY A 14 -8.15 -0.21 -12.36
N GLY A 15 -8.27 -1.40 -11.79
CA GLY A 15 -7.39 -2.55 -11.98
C GLY A 15 -6.10 -2.50 -11.16
N MET A 16 -5.84 -1.46 -10.36
CA MET A 16 -4.58 -1.30 -9.60
C MET A 16 -4.77 -1.64 -8.11
N ILE A 17 -4.10 -2.69 -7.64
CA ILE A 17 -4.11 -3.04 -6.20
C ILE A 17 -3.17 -2.15 -5.39
N PHE A 18 -3.35 -2.14 -4.07
CA PHE A 18 -2.58 -1.35 -3.09
C PHE A 18 -2.81 0.18 -3.15
N PHE A 19 -3.20 0.75 -4.28
CA PHE A 19 -3.49 2.19 -4.39
C PHE A 19 -4.57 2.65 -3.38
N PRO A 20 -5.72 1.96 -3.21
CA PRO A 20 -6.73 2.34 -2.21
C PRO A 20 -6.18 2.34 -0.77
N ARG A 21 -5.26 1.41 -0.47
CA ARG A 21 -4.58 1.32 0.83
C ARG A 21 -3.71 2.53 1.11
N MET A 22 -2.94 3.00 0.13
CA MET A 22 -2.16 4.24 0.27
C MET A 22 -3.07 5.45 0.51
N LEU A 23 -4.19 5.58 -0.20
CA LEU A 23 -5.15 6.68 0.03
C LEU A 23 -5.77 6.59 1.43
N SER A 24 -6.13 5.38 1.86
CA SER A 24 -6.65 5.12 3.20
C SER A 24 -5.66 5.52 4.30
N LYS A 25 -4.37 5.20 4.15
CA LYS A 25 -3.31 5.65 5.07
C LYS A 25 -3.25 7.17 5.18
N ILE A 26 -3.29 7.88 4.06
CA ILE A 26 -3.27 9.35 4.04
C ILE A 26 -4.47 9.92 4.81
N ARG A 27 -5.68 9.40 4.56
CA ARG A 27 -6.91 9.87 5.21
C ARG A 27 -6.93 9.56 6.70
N LEU A 28 -6.59 8.33 7.10
CA LEU A 28 -6.52 7.94 8.51
C LEU A 28 -5.47 8.73 9.28
N ASN A 29 -4.34 9.02 8.66
CA ASN A 29 -3.31 9.86 9.26
C ASN A 29 -3.82 11.29 9.49
N ALA A 30 -4.52 11.86 8.50
CA ALA A 30 -5.07 13.22 8.63
C ALA A 30 -6.19 13.31 9.68
N SER A 31 -6.92 12.23 9.94
CA SER A 31 -7.93 12.18 11.00
C SER A 31 -7.37 11.78 12.38
N GLY A 32 -6.06 11.56 12.51
CA GLY A 32 -5.44 11.09 13.77
C GLY A 32 -5.91 9.70 14.21
N ALA A 33 -6.34 8.87 13.25
CA ALA A 33 -6.91 7.55 13.49
C ALA A 33 -6.03 6.40 12.99
N LEU A 34 -4.93 6.70 12.28
CA LEU A 34 -4.00 5.69 11.78
C LEU A 34 -3.18 5.08 12.92
N ARG A 35 -2.99 3.76 12.88
CA ARG A 35 -2.11 3.06 13.81
C ARG A 35 -0.68 3.64 13.81
N ASP A 36 -0.11 3.85 15.00
CA ASP A 36 1.08 4.68 15.20
C ASP A 36 2.35 4.16 14.48
N ASP A 37 2.47 2.84 14.32
CA ASP A 37 3.61 2.19 13.67
C ASP A 37 3.74 2.52 12.17
N PHE A 38 2.66 2.97 11.52
CA PHE A 38 2.68 3.41 10.13
C PHE A 38 3.31 4.79 9.95
N LEU A 39 3.30 5.64 10.98
CA LEU A 39 3.68 7.06 10.87
C LEU A 39 5.12 7.24 10.38
N ARG A 40 6.04 6.37 10.83
CA ARG A 40 7.46 6.39 10.43
C ARG A 40 7.68 6.13 8.93
N ASN A 41 6.74 5.46 8.27
CA ASN A 41 6.89 4.95 6.91
C ASN A 41 5.81 5.50 5.95
N LEU A 42 5.14 6.60 6.29
CA LEU A 42 4.17 7.23 5.40
C LEU A 42 4.88 7.84 4.18
N GLY A 43 4.46 7.43 2.99
CA GLY A 43 5.05 7.90 1.74
C GLY A 43 6.39 7.26 1.38
N THR A 44 6.87 6.31 2.19
CA THR A 44 8.08 5.53 1.91
C THR A 44 7.74 4.06 1.69
N GLY A 45 8.75 3.24 1.35
CA GLY A 45 8.55 1.81 1.12
C GLY A 45 7.53 1.57 -0.01
N MET A 46 6.42 0.91 0.32
CA MET A 46 5.39 0.59 -0.67
C MET A 46 4.59 1.81 -1.15
N ASP A 47 4.35 2.81 -0.30
CA ASP A 47 3.71 4.05 -0.74
C ASP A 47 4.59 4.75 -1.78
N GLY A 48 5.91 4.82 -1.50
CA GLY A 48 6.92 5.39 -2.40
C GLY A 48 6.94 4.67 -3.75
N ARG A 49 7.03 3.33 -3.75
CA ARG A 49 6.98 2.53 -4.99
C ARG A 49 5.70 2.76 -5.78
N CYS A 50 4.56 2.94 -5.10
CA CYS A 50 3.27 3.17 -5.75
C CYS A 50 3.24 4.52 -6.47
N VAL A 51 3.66 5.60 -5.81
CA VAL A 51 3.70 6.93 -6.43
C VAL A 51 4.79 7.03 -7.50
N ASP A 52 5.92 6.35 -7.34
CA ASP A 52 6.99 6.28 -8.35
C ASP A 52 6.48 5.57 -9.62
N PHE A 53 5.72 4.48 -9.48
CA PHE A 53 5.15 3.76 -10.62
C PHE A 53 4.15 4.61 -11.42
N LEU A 54 3.39 5.46 -10.71
CA LEU A 54 2.45 6.44 -11.26
C LEU A 54 3.13 7.75 -11.71
N ARG A 55 4.42 7.95 -11.39
CA ARG A 55 5.20 9.18 -11.64
C ARG A 55 4.56 10.43 -11.03
N VAL A 56 4.09 10.32 -9.79
CA VAL A 56 3.50 11.42 -9.02
C VAL A 56 4.31 11.63 -7.73
N GLY A 57 4.43 12.86 -7.25
CA GLY A 57 5.03 13.12 -5.95
C GLY A 57 4.10 12.73 -4.80
N TYR A 58 4.59 12.03 -3.77
CA TYR A 58 3.75 11.66 -2.61
C TYR A 58 3.12 12.88 -1.91
N THR A 59 3.86 13.99 -1.80
CA THR A 59 3.33 15.23 -1.21
C THR A 59 2.16 15.80 -2.00
N ASP A 60 2.24 15.78 -3.34
CA ASP A 60 1.17 16.27 -4.20
C ASP A 60 -0.05 15.37 -4.14
N LEU A 61 0.17 14.04 -4.18
CA LEU A 61 -0.91 13.06 -4.00
C LEU A 61 -1.58 13.23 -2.64
N LYS A 62 -0.80 13.40 -1.57
CA LYS A 62 -1.33 13.67 -0.23
C LYS A 62 -2.22 14.91 -0.24
N GLY A 63 -1.76 16.01 -0.84
CA GLY A 63 -2.56 17.21 -1.03
C GLY A 63 -3.88 16.93 -1.76
N ARG A 64 -3.83 16.20 -2.88
CA ARG A 64 -5.00 15.81 -3.67
C ARG A 64 -6.00 14.96 -2.88
N VAL A 65 -5.53 14.00 -2.10
CA VAL A 65 -6.37 13.13 -1.26
C VAL A 65 -7.10 13.93 -0.19
N LEU A 66 -6.39 14.88 0.44
CA LEU A 66 -6.95 15.72 1.51
C LEU A 66 -7.93 16.78 1.00
N ALA A 67 -7.90 17.11 -0.30
CA ALA A 67 -8.96 17.89 -0.94
C ALA A 67 -10.30 17.11 -1.04
N GLY A 68 -10.30 15.81 -0.75
CA GLY A 68 -11.49 14.96 -0.78
C GLY A 68 -11.79 14.34 -2.15
N GLY A 69 -12.94 13.68 -2.23
CA GLY A 69 -13.39 12.95 -3.42
C GLY A 69 -13.17 11.43 -3.34
N PRO A 70 -13.88 10.68 -4.21
CA PRO A 70 -13.76 9.23 -4.30
C PRO A 70 -12.38 8.80 -4.81
N ASP A 71 -12.03 7.54 -4.55
CA ASP A 71 -10.72 6.99 -4.90
C ASP A 71 -10.50 7.00 -6.43
N GLU A 72 -11.57 6.84 -7.22
CA GLU A 72 -11.55 6.79 -8.69
C GLU A 72 -11.11 8.12 -9.28
N GLU A 73 -11.61 9.23 -8.72
CA GLU A 73 -11.23 10.59 -9.14
C GLU A 73 -9.78 10.91 -8.77
N ILE A 74 -9.28 10.36 -7.67
CA ILE A 74 -7.89 10.54 -7.25
C ILE A 74 -6.96 9.72 -8.16
N LEU A 75 -7.34 8.49 -8.52
CA LEU A 75 -6.59 7.68 -9.48
C LEU A 75 -6.55 8.35 -10.86
N GLU A 76 -7.68 8.85 -11.34
CA GLU A 76 -7.76 9.56 -12.62
C GLU A 76 -6.90 10.84 -12.61
N TRP A 77 -6.86 11.56 -11.47
CA TRP A 77 -5.94 12.69 -11.30
C TRP A 77 -4.46 12.27 -11.38
N CYS A 78 -4.09 11.12 -10.81
CA CYS A 78 -2.73 10.58 -10.95
C CYS A 78 -2.39 10.28 -12.41
N TYR A 79 -3.33 9.76 -13.19
CA TYR A 79 -3.14 9.48 -14.60
C TYR A 79 -2.97 10.72 -15.46
N GLN A 80 -3.64 11.82 -15.10
CA GLN A 80 -3.53 13.12 -15.79
C GLN A 80 -2.25 13.87 -15.41
N THR A 81 -1.81 13.76 -14.16
CA THR A 81 -0.65 14.50 -13.64
C THR A 81 0.68 13.77 -13.84
N GLY A 82 0.65 12.43 -13.84
CA GLY A 82 1.83 11.58 -13.95
C GLY A 82 1.73 10.65 -15.15
N ARG A 83 1.40 9.39 -14.88
CA ARG A 83 1.38 8.32 -15.87
C ARG A 83 0.07 7.54 -15.82
N ARG A 84 -0.64 7.48 -16.95
CA ARG A 84 -1.72 6.50 -17.15
C ARG A 84 -1.16 5.11 -17.34
N LEU A 85 -1.71 4.16 -16.59
CA LEU A 85 -1.35 2.74 -16.68
C LEU A 85 -2.20 2.05 -17.74
N ASN A 86 -1.57 1.23 -18.57
CA ASN A 86 -2.26 0.31 -19.48
C ASN A 86 -2.38 -1.09 -18.83
N GLU A 87 -2.98 -2.04 -19.55
CA GLU A 87 -3.17 -3.41 -19.06
C GLU A 87 -1.87 -4.11 -18.66
N ASN A 88 -0.77 -3.93 -19.42
CA ASN A 88 0.53 -4.51 -19.09
C ASN A 88 1.14 -3.88 -17.85
N ASP A 89 0.98 -2.56 -17.69
CA ASP A 89 1.45 -1.85 -16.51
C ASP A 89 0.74 -2.36 -15.25
N LEU A 90 -0.58 -2.52 -15.33
CA LEU A 90 -1.39 -3.07 -14.24
C LEU A 90 -1.02 -4.53 -13.94
N LEU A 91 -0.80 -5.35 -14.97
CA LEU A 91 -0.34 -6.72 -14.81
C LEU A 91 0.99 -6.78 -14.06
N ILE A 92 1.98 -5.96 -14.46
CA ILE A 92 3.29 -5.90 -13.81
C ILE A 92 3.17 -5.42 -12.36
N TRP A 93 2.43 -4.33 -12.11
CA TRP A 93 2.25 -3.79 -10.76
C TRP A 93 1.54 -4.77 -9.84
N ASN A 94 0.44 -5.35 -10.29
CA ASN A 94 -0.34 -6.29 -9.49
C ASN A 94 0.45 -7.58 -9.23
N HIS A 95 1.20 -8.07 -10.21
CA HIS A 95 2.09 -9.20 -10.01
C HIS A 95 3.15 -8.87 -8.95
N PHE A 96 3.82 -7.73 -9.08
CA PHE A 96 4.81 -7.25 -8.12
C PHE A 96 4.25 -7.24 -6.69
N ILE A 97 3.08 -6.64 -6.45
CA ILE A 97 2.45 -6.62 -5.12
C ILE A 97 2.14 -8.03 -4.61
N ARG A 98 1.65 -8.92 -5.49
CA ARG A 98 1.26 -10.30 -5.14
C ARG A 98 2.42 -11.25 -4.93
N THR A 99 3.64 -10.87 -5.27
CA THR A 99 4.82 -11.74 -5.13
C THR A 99 5.93 -11.14 -4.30
N LEU A 100 5.89 -9.84 -3.98
CA LEU A 100 6.97 -9.16 -3.28
C LEU A 100 7.28 -9.84 -1.93
N GLY A 101 8.52 -10.29 -1.78
CA GLY A 101 9.01 -11.04 -0.63
C GLY A 101 9.12 -12.55 -0.86
N ARG A 102 8.60 -13.07 -1.97
CA ARG A 102 8.73 -14.49 -2.35
C ARG A 102 9.99 -14.69 -3.20
N ASP A 103 11.04 -15.24 -2.57
CA ASP A 103 12.33 -15.54 -3.19
C ASP A 103 12.91 -14.37 -4.00
N ASP A 104 12.76 -13.16 -3.47
CA ASP A 104 13.20 -11.93 -4.10
C ASP A 104 13.96 -11.03 -3.11
N HIS A 105 14.36 -9.86 -3.60
CA HIS A 105 15.10 -8.86 -2.82
C HIS A 105 14.41 -8.40 -1.52
N ALA A 106 13.11 -8.64 -1.33
CA ALA A 106 12.37 -8.27 -0.14
C ALA A 106 12.16 -9.44 0.84
N THR A 107 12.63 -10.65 0.53
CA THR A 107 12.46 -11.84 1.39
C THR A 107 13.07 -11.64 2.79
N GLU A 108 14.27 -11.06 2.89
CA GLU A 108 14.87 -10.74 4.19
C GLU A 108 13.98 -9.78 4.99
N ARG A 109 13.48 -8.72 4.33
CA ARG A 109 12.58 -7.77 4.98
C ARG A 109 11.28 -8.41 5.45
N LEU A 110 10.71 -9.34 4.67
CA LEU A 110 9.52 -10.10 5.06
C LEU A 110 9.78 -10.92 6.33
N ASN A 111 10.92 -11.61 6.41
CA ASN A 111 11.30 -12.40 7.58
C ASN A 111 11.50 -11.53 8.81
N GLU A 112 12.14 -10.37 8.66
CA GLU A 112 12.31 -9.39 9.74
C GLU A 112 10.97 -8.92 10.30
N VAL A 113 10.05 -8.45 9.45
CA VAL A 113 8.75 -7.93 9.93
C VAL A 113 7.89 -9.03 10.55
N LYS A 114 7.97 -10.26 10.03
CA LYS A 114 7.33 -11.42 10.67
C LYS A 114 7.91 -11.65 12.06
N ALA A 115 9.23 -11.56 12.24
CA ALA A 115 9.85 -11.73 13.55
C ALA A 115 9.48 -10.59 14.52
N GLU A 116 9.53 -9.34 14.06
CA GLU A 116 9.15 -8.13 14.82
C GLU A 116 7.70 -8.23 15.35
N SER A 117 6.77 -8.76 14.55
CA SER A 117 5.35 -8.93 14.92
C SER A 117 5.00 -10.28 15.56
N GLY A 118 5.99 -11.14 15.86
CA GLY A 118 5.74 -12.47 16.45
C GLY A 118 5.06 -13.48 15.51
N LEU A 119 5.06 -13.20 14.20
CA LEU A 119 4.49 -14.01 13.11
C LEU A 119 5.53 -14.89 12.40
N ALA A 120 6.75 -15.00 12.92
CA ALA A 120 7.82 -15.81 12.31
C ALA A 120 7.42 -17.29 12.09
N HIS A 121 6.53 -17.82 12.93
CA HIS A 121 6.04 -19.20 12.86
C HIS A 121 4.95 -19.45 11.80
N ARG A 122 4.50 -18.41 11.10
CA ARG A 122 3.40 -18.48 10.11
C ARG A 122 3.94 -18.75 8.72
N ASP A 123 3.90 -20.01 8.30
CA ASP A 123 4.33 -20.44 6.96
C ASP A 123 3.34 -20.05 5.86
N ASP A 124 2.10 -19.68 6.19
CA ASP A 124 1.11 -19.19 5.23
C ASP A 124 1.35 -17.72 4.80
N ILE A 125 2.19 -16.98 5.52
CA ILE A 125 2.61 -15.62 5.15
C ILE A 125 3.81 -15.72 4.19
N GLN A 126 3.54 -15.58 2.90
CA GLN A 126 4.51 -15.79 1.81
C GLN A 126 4.96 -14.49 1.13
N THR A 127 4.24 -13.39 1.34
CA THR A 127 4.54 -12.07 0.75
C THR A 127 4.38 -10.94 1.77
N LEU A 128 4.90 -9.75 1.44
CA LEU A 128 4.64 -8.55 2.23
C LEU A 128 3.14 -8.20 2.28
N ALA A 129 2.39 -8.48 1.21
CA ALA A 129 0.95 -8.27 1.20
C ALA A 129 0.24 -9.21 2.19
N ASP A 130 0.58 -10.50 2.19
CA ASP A 130 0.05 -11.47 3.18
C ASP A 130 0.37 -11.03 4.62
N TYR A 131 1.59 -10.51 4.82
CA TYR A 131 2.00 -10.00 6.13
C TYR A 131 1.12 -8.82 6.55
N PHE A 132 0.85 -7.86 5.66
CA PHE A 132 -0.03 -6.73 5.97
C PHE A 132 -1.44 -7.20 6.33
N GLU A 133 -1.98 -8.18 5.60
CA GLU A 133 -3.31 -8.69 5.91
C GLU A 133 -3.35 -9.35 7.30
N VAL A 134 -2.39 -10.24 7.61
CA VAL A 134 -2.37 -10.95 8.89
C VAL A 134 -2.08 -10.03 10.07
N ASP A 135 -1.11 -9.12 9.94
CA ASP A 135 -0.76 -8.15 10.98
C ASP A 135 -1.92 -7.17 11.28
N GLU A 136 -2.82 -6.98 10.31
CA GLU A 136 -4.03 -6.16 10.46
C GLU A 136 -5.28 -6.98 10.81
N GLY A 137 -5.13 -8.25 11.16
CA GLY A 137 -6.22 -9.11 11.62
C GLY A 137 -7.10 -9.68 10.51
N ARG A 138 -6.62 -9.71 9.27
CA ARG A 138 -7.27 -10.33 8.11
C ARG A 138 -6.62 -11.68 7.77
N ARG A 139 -7.21 -12.39 6.81
CA ARG A 139 -6.63 -13.63 6.26
C ARG A 139 -5.55 -13.27 5.23
N PRO A 140 -4.47 -14.07 5.12
CA PRO A 140 -3.46 -13.85 4.08
C PRO A 140 -4.06 -13.95 2.67
#